data_AF-A0A7J6QRD8-F1
#
_entry.id   AF-A0A7J6QRD8-F1
#
_cell.length_a   1.000
_cell.length_b   1.000
_cell.length_c   1.000
_cell.angle_alpha   90.00
_cell.angle_beta   90.00
_cell.angle_gamma   90.00
#
_symmetry.space_group_name_H-M   'P 1'
#
loop_
_entity.id
_entity.type
_entity.pdbx_description
1 polymer ?
#
loop_
_entity_poly.entity_id
_entity_poly.type
_entity_poly.pdbx_seq_one_letter_code
_entity_poly.pdbx_strand_id
1 'polypeptide(L)'
;MSPRKSRSTLHSNAELPNPVTEEEIIAQLRLDFAEEIAECTARNDGECILDDHYIGRFVKARKCVYQNAKEMFGNHLEWRKEFQVDELRLHG
;
A
#
# COMPACT_ATOMS: atom_id res chain seq x y z
N MET A 1 -41.66 0.97 47.74
CA MET A 1 -40.51 0.10 48.05
C MET A 1 -40.66 -1.23 47.35
N SER A 2 -39.51 -1.85 47.08
CA SER A 2 -39.22 -3.20 46.56
C SER A 2 -38.98 -3.35 45.05
N PRO A 3 -37.99 -4.20 44.70
CA PRO A 3 -36.99 -3.93 43.66
C PRO A 3 -36.97 -5.02 42.56
N ARG A 4 -36.02 -4.92 41.61
CA ARG A 4 -35.44 -5.93 40.68
C ARG A 4 -35.39 -5.34 39.26
N LYS A 5 -34.35 -5.50 38.45
CA LYS A 5 -33.31 -6.52 38.34
C LYS A 5 -32.10 -5.88 37.66
N SER A 6 -30.91 -6.18 38.16
CA SER A 6 -29.64 -5.95 37.47
C SER A 6 -29.70 -6.58 36.08
N ARG A 7 -29.62 -5.76 35.03
CA ARG A 7 -29.32 -6.25 33.69
C ARG A 7 -27.83 -6.03 33.47
N SER A 8 -27.05 -7.04 33.82
CA SER A 8 -25.69 -7.20 33.30
C SER A 8 -25.83 -7.49 31.81
N THR A 9 -25.38 -6.55 30.98
CA THR A 9 -25.12 -6.81 29.55
C THR A 9 -23.63 -6.64 29.33
N LEU A 10 -22.95 -7.78 29.45
CA LEU A 10 -21.74 -8.09 28.69
C LEU A 10 -22.00 -7.72 27.23
N HIS A 11 -21.42 -6.61 26.78
CA HIS A 11 -21.26 -6.38 25.35
C HIS A 11 -19.81 -6.72 25.02
N SER A 12 -19.66 -7.97 24.58
CA SER A 12 -18.77 -8.42 23.50
C SER A 12 -17.71 -7.40 23.09
N ASN A 13 -16.46 -7.65 23.50
CA ASN A 13 -15.30 -7.21 22.75
C ASN A 13 -15.37 -7.86 21.37
N ALA A 14 -16.05 -7.23 20.42
CA ALA A 14 -15.77 -7.48 19.02
C ALA A 14 -14.31 -7.04 18.84
N GLU A 15 -13.40 -8.00 18.65
CA GLU A 15 -12.09 -7.71 18.07
C GLU A 15 -12.37 -6.90 16.82
N LEU A 16 -12.11 -5.59 16.86
CA LEU A 16 -12.00 -4.83 15.64
C LEU A 16 -10.95 -5.55 14.80
N PRO A 17 -11.19 -5.79 13.48
CA PRO A 17 -10.15 -6.31 12.63
C PRO A 17 -8.91 -5.44 12.84
N ASN A 18 -7.78 -6.09 13.15
CA ASN A 18 -6.52 -5.39 13.38
C ASN A 18 -6.32 -4.38 12.24
N PRO A 19 -5.99 -3.11 12.55
CA PRO A 19 -5.78 -2.12 11.51
C PRO A 19 -4.66 -2.63 10.61
N VAL A 20 -4.95 -2.76 9.32
CA VAL A 20 -3.97 -3.21 8.31
C VAL A 20 -2.77 -2.26 8.39
N THR A 21 -1.57 -2.82 8.55
CA THR A 21 -0.37 -1.99 8.73
C THR A 21 0.13 -1.44 7.40
N GLU A 22 0.99 -0.42 7.45
CA GLU A 22 1.63 0.11 6.25
C GLU A 22 2.41 -0.99 5.52
N GLU A 23 3.12 -1.83 6.28
CA GLU A 23 3.96 -2.92 5.78
C GLU A 23 3.12 -4.00 5.08
N GLU A 24 1.95 -4.33 5.63
CA GLU A 24 1.02 -5.28 5.00
C GLU A 24 0.49 -4.74 3.67
N ILE A 25 0.19 -3.44 3.59
CA ILE A 25 -0.23 -2.80 2.34
C ILE A 25 0.91 -2.79 1.32
N ILE A 26 2.13 -2.45 1.73
CA ILE A 26 3.30 -2.47 0.85
C ILE A 26 3.52 -3.89 0.31
N ALA A 27 3.50 -4.90 1.19
CA ALA A 27 3.66 -6.30 0.80
C ALA A 27 2.58 -6.73 -0.22
N GLN A 28 1.32 -6.34 0.01
CA GLN A 28 0.24 -6.64 -0.93
C GLN A 28 0.43 -5.93 -2.28
N LEU A 29 0.84 -4.66 -2.28
CA LEU A 29 1.14 -3.94 -3.53
C LEU A 29 2.31 -4.57 -4.30
N ARG A 30 3.32 -5.10 -3.62
CA ARG A 30 4.43 -5.82 -4.29
C ARG A 30 3.95 -7.09 -4.98
N LEU A 31 2.99 -7.79 -4.39
CA LEU A 31 2.39 -8.98 -5.01
C LEU A 31 1.52 -8.59 -6.20
N ASP A 32 0.66 -7.59 -6.04
CA ASP A 32 -0.28 -7.16 -7.06
C ASP A 32 0.40 -6.54 -8.30
N PHE A 33 1.58 -5.94 -8.14
CA PHE A 33 2.36 -5.29 -9.22
C PHE A 33 3.75 -5.92 -9.42
N ALA A 34 3.90 -7.21 -9.13
CA ALA A 34 5.20 -7.89 -9.17
C ALA A 34 5.85 -7.84 -10.56
N GLU A 35 5.05 -7.97 -11.62
CA GLU A 35 5.52 -7.97 -13.00
C GLU A 35 6.02 -6.57 -13.39
N GLU A 36 5.25 -5.52 -13.13
CA GLU A 36 5.61 -4.14 -13.43
C GLU A 36 6.81 -3.67 -12.62
N ILE A 37 6.93 -4.12 -11.37
CA ILE A 37 8.10 -3.83 -10.52
C ILE A 37 9.34 -4.52 -11.08
N ALA A 38 9.23 -5.75 -11.57
CA ALA A 38 10.34 -6.49 -12.16
C ALA A 38 10.75 -5.94 -13.53
N GLU A 39 9.80 -5.42 -14.32
CA GLU A 39 10.06 -4.73 -15.59
C GLU A 39 10.75 -3.36 -15.39
N CYS A 40 10.55 -2.72 -14.25
CA CYS A 40 11.10 -1.40 -13.98
C CYS A 40 12.63 -1.44 -13.87
N THR A 41 13.30 -0.53 -14.58
CA THR A 41 14.76 -0.50 -14.65
C THR A 41 15.40 -0.26 -13.28
N ALA A 42 16.45 -1.03 -12.98
CA ALA A 42 17.33 -0.75 -11.86
C ALA A 42 18.04 0.60 -12.10
N ARG A 43 18.29 1.33 -11.02
CA ARG A 43 19.16 2.51 -11.02
C ARG A 43 20.57 2.11 -11.47
N ASN A 44 21.37 3.10 -11.89
CA ASN A 44 22.77 2.88 -12.31
C ASN A 44 23.66 2.26 -11.21
N ASP A 45 23.23 2.32 -9.95
CA ASP A 45 23.88 1.71 -8.78
C ASP A 45 23.41 0.27 -8.51
N GLY A 46 22.51 -0.28 -9.34
CA GLY A 46 21.93 -1.61 -9.19
C GLY A 46 20.71 -1.67 -8.28
N GLU A 47 20.30 -0.55 -7.65
CA GLU A 47 19.15 -0.51 -6.75
C GLU A 47 17.82 -0.42 -7.51
N CYS A 48 16.81 -1.14 -7.04
CA CYS A 48 15.47 -1.05 -7.61
C CYS A 48 14.88 0.34 -7.35
N ILE A 49 14.36 1.01 -8.40
CA ILE A 49 13.71 2.32 -8.24
C ILE A 49 12.44 2.21 -7.36
N LEU A 50 11.80 1.05 -7.38
CA LEU A 50 10.51 0.77 -6.73
C LEU A 50 10.71 -0.06 -5.44
N ASP A 51 11.58 0.42 -4.55
CA ASP A 51 11.79 -0.17 -3.23
C ASP A 51 10.60 0.05 -2.27
N ASP A 52 10.62 -0.61 -1.10
CA ASP A 52 9.54 -0.50 -0.12
C ASP A 52 9.32 0.94 0.35
N HIS A 53 10.40 1.71 0.47
CA HIS A 53 10.31 3.12 0.83
C HIS A 53 9.59 3.93 -0.26
N TYR A 54 9.86 3.65 -1.54
CA TYR A 54 9.21 4.27 -2.69
C TYR A 54 7.72 3.96 -2.71
N ILE A 55 7.36 2.68 -2.56
CA ILE A 55 5.97 2.20 -2.52
C ILE A 55 5.24 2.79 -1.31
N GLY A 56 5.89 2.81 -0.14
CA GLY A 56 5.34 3.36 1.10
C GLY A 56 4.90 4.83 1.00
N ARG A 57 5.50 5.62 0.10
CA ARG A 57 5.03 7.00 -0.16
C ARG A 57 3.61 7.05 -0.71
N PHE A 58 3.21 6.11 -1.56
CA PHE A 58 1.84 6.02 -2.10
C PHE A 58 0.87 5.60 -1.00
N VAL A 59 1.27 4.62 -0.18
CA VAL A 59 0.49 4.14 0.97
C VAL A 59 0.21 5.27 1.97
N LYS A 60 1.26 5.98 2.39
CA LYS A 60 1.15 7.15 3.28
C LYS A 60 0.31 8.27 2.66
N ALA A 61 0.51 8.58 1.37
CA ALA A 61 -0.26 9.61 0.65
C ALA A 61 -1.75 9.26 0.50
N ARG A 62 -2.13 8.00 0.70
CA ARG A 62 -3.50 7.50 0.65
C ARG A 62 -4.04 7.05 2.01
N LYS A 63 -3.41 7.53 3.09
CA LYS A 63 -3.84 7.31 4.49
C LYS A 63 -3.95 5.83 4.85
N CYS A 64 -3.04 5.00 4.32
CA CYS A 64 -3.02 3.55 4.53
C CYS A 64 -4.35 2.87 4.14
N VAL A 65 -5.02 3.38 3.10
CA VAL A 65 -6.16 2.71 2.47
C VAL A 65 -5.67 1.94 1.26
N TYR A 66 -5.64 0.61 1.36
CA TYR A 66 -5.12 -0.29 0.33
C TYR A 66 -5.62 0.05 -1.07
N GLN A 67 -6.94 0.12 -1.26
CA GLN A 67 -7.52 0.30 -2.59
C GLN A 67 -7.14 1.63 -3.24
N ASN A 68 -7.06 2.69 -2.44
CA ASN A 68 -6.64 4.01 -2.92
C ASN A 68 -5.15 4.04 -3.26
N ALA A 69 -4.32 3.32 -2.49
CA ALA A 69 -2.90 3.17 -2.76
C ALA A 69 -2.66 2.35 -4.04
N LYS A 70 -3.42 1.25 -4.22
CA LYS A 70 -3.38 0.41 -5.42
C LYS A 70 -3.72 1.19 -6.68
N GLU A 71 -4.81 1.94 -6.67
CA GLU A 71 -5.21 2.76 -7.82
C GLU A 71 -4.14 3.80 -8.16
N MET A 72 -3.63 4.55 -7.17
CA MET A 72 -2.61 5.58 -7.40
C MET A 72 -1.29 4.98 -7.90
N PHE A 73 -0.84 3.88 -7.29
CA PHE A 73 0.43 3.26 -7.65
C PHE A 73 0.35 2.61 -9.03
N GLY A 74 -0.76 1.93 -9.36
CA GLY A 74 -1.00 1.38 -10.69
C GLY A 74 -0.99 2.45 -11.78
N ASN A 75 -1.74 3.54 -11.60
CA ASN A 75 -1.75 4.66 -12.56
C ASN A 75 -0.36 5.28 -12.73
N HIS A 76 0.44 5.31 -11.67
CA HIS A 76 1.82 5.80 -11.72
C HIS A 76 2.73 4.87 -12.52
N LEU A 77 2.61 3.55 -12.34
CA LEU A 77 3.36 2.57 -13.13
C LEU A 77 3.02 2.65 -14.62
N GLU A 78 1.73 2.77 -14.95
CA GLU A 78 1.26 2.97 -16.33
C GLU A 78 1.85 4.24 -16.94
N TRP A 79 1.79 5.37 -16.22
CA TRP A 79 2.39 6.63 -16.67
C TRP A 79 3.90 6.50 -16.90
N ARG A 80 4.64 5.83 -16.00
CA ARG A 80 6.09 5.61 -16.20
C ARG A 80 6.39 4.85 -17.49
N LYS A 81 5.59 3.82 -17.78
CA LYS A 81 5.70 2.99 -18.98
C LYS A 81 5.34 3.77 -20.24
N GLU A 82 4.23 4.50 -20.22
CA GLU A 82 3.75 5.32 -21.34
C GLU A 82 4.79 6.37 -21.76
N PHE A 83 5.40 7.04 -20.78
CA PHE A 83 6.34 8.14 -21.02
C PHE A 83 7.82 7.71 -21.01
N GLN A 84 8.11 6.41 -20.97
CA GLN A 84 9.47 5.84 -20.97
C GLN A 84 10.39 6.52 -19.95
N VAL A 85 9.86 6.84 -18.76
CA VAL A 85 10.55 7.64 -17.74
C VAL A 85 11.81 6.95 -17.24
N ASP A 86 11.79 5.63 -17.30
CA ASP A 86 12.89 4.73 -17.01
C ASP A 86 14.07 4.92 -17.97
N GLU A 87 13.79 5.13 -19.26
CA GLU A 87 14.78 5.23 -20.34
C GLU A 87 15.32 6.65 -20.52
N LEU A 88 14.57 7.67 -20.07
CA LEU A 88 15.01 9.08 -20.11
C LEU A 88 16.38 9.31 -19.45
N ARG A 89 16.80 8.44 -18.51
CA ARG A 89 18.11 8.54 -17.85
C ARG A 89 19.30 8.06 -18.68
N LEU A 90 19.08 7.31 -19.76
CA LEU A 90 20.17 6.78 -20.61
C LEU A 90 20.62 7.78 -21.69
N HIS A 91 19.86 8.86 -21.91
CA HIS A 91 20.09 9.83 -22.97
C HIS A 91 20.34 11.28 -22.48
N GLY A 92 20.51 11.48 -21.18
CA GLY A 92 20.79 12.78 -20.55
C GLY A 92 22.22 12.91 -20.05
#